data_AF-A0A9E1RY20-F1
#
_entry.id   AF-A0A9E1RY20-F1
#
_cell.length_a   1.000
_cell.length_b   1.000
_cell.length_c   1.000
_cell.angle_alpha   90.00
_cell.angle_beta   90.00
_cell.angle_gamma   90.00
#
_symmetry.space_group_name_H-M   'P 1'
#
loop_
_entity.id
_entity.type
_entity.pdbx_description
1 polymer ?
#
loop_
_entity_poly.entity_id
_entity_poly.type
_entity_poly.pdbx_seq_one_letter_code
_entity_poly.pdbx_strand_id
1 'polypeptide(L)'
;MCGIAGLIHRDGSADIGGEMTSMLQALKHRGPDSSGFALYGEPQNDDYMLRFKVAEQEEMAHGFDIHSEVKKRKAIVDKRIQSSGASIVEEQDATEYAFRYRVRFSNGDANQDKLKRFADYIEDIEGAEIL
;
A
#
# COMPACT_ATOMS: atom_id res chain seq x y z
N MET A 1 5.93 -16.68 19.20
CA MET A 1 6.59 -15.57 19.93
C MET A 1 6.76 -14.45 18.91
N CYS A 2 6.92 -13.17 19.28
CA CYS A 2 7.12 -12.11 18.27
C CYS A 2 8.54 -11.55 18.35
N GLY A 3 9.07 -11.09 17.21
CA GLY A 3 10.33 -10.35 17.13
C GLY A 3 10.06 -8.90 16.76
N ILE A 4 10.81 -7.97 17.34
CA ILE A 4 10.75 -6.54 17.02
C ILE A 4 12.16 -6.08 16.64
N ALA A 5 12.26 -5.34 15.55
CA ALA A 5 13.49 -4.70 15.07
C ALA A 5 13.24 -3.19 14.92
N GLY A 6 14.28 -2.40 15.15
CA GLY A 6 14.23 -0.94 15.02
C GLY A 6 15.61 -0.40 14.65
N LEU A 7 15.64 0.59 13.76
CA LEU A 7 16.84 1.19 13.20
C LEU A 7 16.63 2.71 13.09
N ILE A 8 17.63 3.48 13.48
CA ILE A 8 17.63 4.94 13.34
C ILE A 8 18.96 5.35 12.72
N HIS A 9 18.92 5.80 11.46
CA HIS A 9 20.03 6.49 10.82
C HIS A 9 19.98 7.97 11.19
N ARG A 10 21.08 8.51 11.71
CA ARG A 10 21.16 9.90 12.17
C ARG A 10 21.56 10.89 11.07
N ASP A 11 22.21 10.40 10.01
CA ASP A 11 22.79 11.21 8.95
C ASP A 11 22.48 10.61 7.57
N GLY A 12 22.06 11.45 6.62
CA GLY A 12 21.89 11.09 5.21
C GLY A 12 20.73 10.13 4.91
N SER A 13 20.61 9.75 3.64
CA SER A 13 19.74 8.66 3.21
C SER A 13 20.44 7.32 3.39
N ALA A 14 19.68 6.30 3.82
CA ALA A 14 20.17 4.94 4.02
C ALA A 14 19.19 3.91 3.44
N ASP A 15 19.66 2.69 3.18
CA ASP A 15 18.82 1.58 2.74
C ASP A 15 18.07 0.95 3.93
N ILE A 16 17.20 1.75 4.55
CA ILE A 16 16.40 1.35 5.73
C ILE A 16 15.54 0.13 5.38
N GLY A 17 15.03 0.04 4.15
CA GLY A 17 14.20 -1.08 3.70
C GLY A 17 14.97 -2.41 3.68
N GLY A 18 16.16 -2.43 3.08
CA GLY A 18 17.03 -3.61 3.04
C GLY A 18 17.50 -4.04 4.43
N GLU A 19 17.90 -3.08 5.26
CA GLU A 19 18.36 -3.35 6.63
C GLU A 19 17.22 -3.90 7.51
N MET A 20 16.04 -3.26 7.50
CA MET A 20 14.88 -3.72 8.25
C MET A 20 14.44 -5.12 7.81
N THR A 21 14.43 -5.39 6.51
CA THR A 21 14.10 -6.72 5.96
C THR A 21 15.07 -7.78 6.47
N SER A 22 16.37 -7.48 6.45
CA SER A 22 17.42 -8.40 6.93
C SER A 22 17.27 -8.69 8.42
N MET A 23 16.97 -7.68 9.24
CA MET A 23 16.73 -7.84 10.67
C MET A 23 15.49 -8.71 10.93
N LEU A 24 14.39 -8.49 10.21
CA LEU A 24 13.16 -9.28 10.36
C LEU A 24 13.35 -10.74 9.91
N GLN A 25 14.11 -10.96 8.82
CA GLN A 25 14.46 -12.32 8.39
C GLN A 25 15.26 -13.07 9.45
N ALA A 26 16.21 -12.42 10.11
CA ALA A 26 16.96 -13.02 11.22
C ALA A 26 16.04 -13.41 12.40
N LEU A 27 14.92 -12.70 12.58
CA LEU A 27 13.93 -12.94 13.63
C LEU A 27 12.80 -13.91 13.21
N LYS A 28 12.79 -14.42 11.97
CA LYS A 28 11.74 -15.33 11.45
C LYS A 28 11.50 -16.55 12.35
N HIS A 29 12.55 -17.05 13.01
CA HIS A 29 12.46 -18.18 13.94
C HIS A 29 11.61 -17.90 15.19
N ARG A 30 11.31 -16.63 15.51
CA ARG A 30 10.47 -16.26 16.65
C ARG A 30 8.98 -16.33 16.32
N GLY A 31 8.59 -15.99 15.08
CA GLY A 31 7.23 -16.01 14.57
C GLY A 31 7.19 -15.83 13.05
N PRO A 32 6.81 -16.86 12.27
CA PRO A 32 6.83 -16.81 10.80
C PRO A 32 5.54 -16.29 10.18
N ASP A 33 4.50 -16.02 10.97
CA ASP A 33 3.14 -15.80 10.48
C ASP A 33 3.00 -14.49 9.70
N SER A 34 3.57 -13.39 10.18
CA SER A 34 3.56 -12.10 9.47
C SER A 34 4.71 -11.18 9.89
N SER A 35 5.00 -10.16 9.09
CA SER A 35 5.98 -9.12 9.37
C SER A 35 5.55 -7.82 8.71
N GLY A 36 5.75 -6.69 9.39
CA GLY A 36 5.42 -5.36 8.87
C GLY A 36 6.33 -4.29 9.47
N PHE A 37 6.58 -3.23 8.72
CA PHE A 37 7.37 -2.08 9.19
C PHE A 37 6.85 -0.79 8.55
N ALA A 38 6.89 0.30 9.32
CA ALA A 38 6.61 1.65 8.82
C ALA A 38 7.94 2.32 8.44
N LEU A 39 8.06 2.78 7.19
CA LEU A 39 9.18 3.59 6.74
C LEU A 39 8.76 5.04 6.65
N TYR A 40 9.55 5.92 7.26
CA TYR A 40 9.41 7.37 7.12
C TYR A 40 10.57 7.88 6.27
N GLY A 41 10.25 8.65 5.25
CA GLY A 41 11.22 9.35 4.42
C GLY A 41 10.85 10.82 4.31
N GLU A 42 11.72 11.62 3.72
CA GLU A 42 11.37 13.00 3.39
C GLU A 42 10.17 13.01 2.44
N PRO A 43 9.10 13.77 2.77
CA PRO A 43 7.94 13.87 1.88
C PRO A 43 8.38 14.48 0.55
N GLN A 44 8.08 13.79 -0.55
CA GLN A 44 8.31 14.33 -1.89
C GLN A 44 7.00 14.89 -2.45
N ASN A 45 7.03 16.17 -2.86
CA ASN A 45 6.00 16.82 -3.68
C ASN A 45 4.56 16.79 -3.12
N ASP A 46 4.38 16.72 -1.79
CA ASP A 46 3.07 16.58 -1.12
C ASP A 46 2.23 15.39 -1.64
N ASP A 47 2.92 14.37 -2.15
CA ASP A 47 2.30 13.15 -2.67
C ASP A 47 2.14 12.11 -1.57
N TYR A 48 1.07 11.32 -1.68
CA TYR A 48 0.77 10.20 -0.81
C TYR A 48 1.05 8.88 -1.54
N MET A 49 1.60 7.92 -0.81
CA MET A 49 1.77 6.57 -1.30
C MET A 49 0.56 5.71 -0.92
N LEU A 50 -0.20 5.27 -1.91
CA LEU A 50 -1.30 4.33 -1.73
C LEU A 50 -0.85 2.95 -2.21
N ARG A 51 -0.88 1.96 -1.32
CA ARG A 51 -0.69 0.56 -1.67
C ARG A 51 -1.98 -0.17 -1.40
N PHE A 52 -2.43 -0.97 -2.34
CA PHE A 52 -3.68 -1.70 -2.19
C PHE A 52 -3.64 -2.98 -3.02
N LYS A 53 -4.41 -3.98 -2.59
CA LYS A 53 -4.78 -5.14 -3.40
C LYS A 53 -6.25 -5.06 -3.75
N VAL A 54 -6.68 -5.79 -4.78
CA VAL A 54 -8.10 -5.91 -5.20
C VAL A 54 -8.59 -7.36 -5.29
N ALA A 55 -7.75 -8.30 -4.88
CA ALA A 55 -8.04 -9.71 -4.72
C ALA A 55 -7.00 -10.34 -3.78
N GLU A 56 -7.33 -11.48 -3.19
CA GLU A 56 -6.36 -12.31 -2.46
C GLU A 56 -5.54 -13.18 -3.41
N GLN A 57 -4.35 -13.58 -2.95
CA GLN A 57 -3.48 -14.46 -3.73
C GLN A 57 -4.15 -15.81 -4.02
N GLU A 58 -4.93 -16.33 -3.07
CA GLU A 58 -5.66 -17.60 -3.23
C GLU A 58 -6.74 -17.50 -4.32
N GLU A 59 -7.40 -16.36 -4.47
CA GLU A 59 -8.39 -16.14 -5.52
C GLU A 59 -7.74 -16.20 -6.91
N MET A 60 -6.53 -15.63 -7.04
CA MET A 60 -5.75 -15.65 -8.28
C MET A 60 -5.35 -17.06 -8.72
N ALA A 61 -5.20 -18.00 -7.79
CA ALA A 61 -4.81 -19.38 -8.09
C ALA A 61 -5.98 -20.25 -8.60
N HIS A 62 -7.23 -19.86 -8.33
CA HIS A 62 -8.39 -20.75 -8.49
C HIS A 62 -9.55 -20.16 -9.32
N GLY A 63 -9.63 -18.85 -9.48
CA GLY A 63 -10.71 -18.20 -10.22
C GLY A 63 -10.42 -18.06 -11.71
N PHE A 64 -11.28 -18.60 -12.58
CA PHE A 64 -11.16 -18.36 -14.02
C PHE A 64 -11.51 -16.90 -14.41
N ASP A 65 -12.48 -16.31 -13.70
CA ASP A 65 -12.94 -14.92 -13.92
C ASP A 65 -12.19 -13.87 -13.10
N ILE A 66 -11.33 -14.28 -12.15
CA ILE A 66 -10.69 -13.36 -11.19
C ILE A 66 -9.84 -12.29 -11.87
N HIS A 67 -9.12 -12.64 -12.95
CA HIS A 67 -8.31 -11.68 -13.71
C HIS A 67 -9.16 -10.55 -14.33
N SER A 68 -10.41 -10.85 -14.70
CA SER A 68 -11.34 -9.85 -15.21
C SER A 68 -11.89 -8.99 -14.07
N GLU A 69 -12.22 -9.59 -12.93
CA GLU A 69 -12.67 -8.89 -11.74
C GLU A 69 -11.60 -7.94 -11.17
N VAL A 70 -10.34 -8.37 -11.11
CA VAL A 70 -9.20 -7.54 -10.72
C VAL A 70 -9.12 -6.27 -11.56
N LYS A 71 -9.23 -6.39 -12.89
CA LYS A 71 -9.23 -5.23 -13.80
C LYS A 71 -10.41 -4.30 -13.54
N LYS A 72 -11.61 -4.86 -13.31
CA LYS A 72 -12.81 -4.06 -12.99
C LYS A 72 -12.65 -3.33 -11.67
N ARG A 73 -12.22 -4.02 -10.62
CA ARG A 73 -12.02 -3.47 -9.27
C ARG A 73 -10.96 -2.38 -9.26
N LYS A 74 -9.81 -2.61 -9.90
CA LYS A 74 -8.78 -1.58 -10.12
C LYS A 74 -9.36 -0.35 -10.80
N ALA A 75 -10.12 -0.51 -11.88
CA ALA A 75 -10.74 0.62 -12.57
C ALA A 75 -11.78 1.37 -11.69
N ILE A 76 -12.43 0.69 -10.75
CA ILE A 76 -13.30 1.34 -9.75
C ILE A 76 -12.43 2.13 -8.76
N VAL A 77 -11.33 1.56 -8.26
CA VAL A 77 -10.37 2.28 -7.40
C VAL A 77 -9.89 3.56 -8.10
N ASP A 78 -9.44 3.47 -9.35
CA ASP A 78 -8.95 4.62 -10.13
C ASP A 78 -10.01 5.74 -10.20
N LYS A 79 -11.28 5.37 -10.43
CA LYS A 79 -12.40 6.32 -10.44
C LYS A 79 -12.68 6.91 -9.05
N ARG A 80 -12.62 6.11 -7.99
CA ARG A 80 -12.84 6.57 -6.61
C ARG A 80 -11.75 7.54 -6.17
N ILE A 81 -10.49 7.31 -6.58
CA ILE A 81 -9.37 8.23 -6.34
C ILE A 81 -9.67 9.60 -6.96
N GLN A 82 -10.02 9.63 -8.24
CA GLN A 82 -10.35 10.86 -8.96
C GLN A 82 -11.55 11.59 -8.37
N SER A 83 -12.61 10.84 -8.05
CA SER A 83 -13.84 11.39 -7.46
C SER A 83 -13.62 11.98 -6.06
N SER A 84 -12.59 11.52 -5.35
CA SER A 84 -12.20 12.02 -4.03
C SER A 84 -11.33 13.29 -4.10
N GLY A 85 -11.14 13.87 -5.29
CA GLY A 85 -10.33 15.07 -5.49
C GLY A 85 -8.82 14.81 -5.49
N ALA A 86 -8.40 13.55 -5.67
CA ALA A 86 -7.01 13.16 -5.83
C ALA A 86 -6.68 12.79 -7.28
N SER A 87 -5.47 13.12 -7.73
CA SER A 87 -4.94 12.66 -9.01
C SER A 87 -3.92 11.54 -8.81
N ILE A 88 -3.86 10.60 -9.77
CA ILE A 88 -2.81 9.57 -9.81
C ILE A 88 -1.62 10.17 -10.54
N VAL A 89 -0.50 10.32 -9.84
CA VAL A 89 0.77 10.87 -10.34
C VAL A 89 1.63 9.77 -10.94
N GLU A 90 1.62 8.60 -10.32
CA GLU A 90 2.37 7.42 -10.76
C GLU A 90 1.56 6.16 -10.42
N GLU A 91 1.59 5.20 -11.34
CA GLU A 91 0.98 3.89 -11.20
C GLU A 91 2.05 2.82 -11.40
N GLN A 92 2.08 1.84 -10.49
CA GLN A 92 2.96 0.69 -10.56
C GLN A 92 2.22 -0.58 -10.14
N ASP A 93 2.33 -1.63 -10.94
CA ASP A 93 1.87 -2.97 -10.60
C ASP A 93 2.93 -3.63 -9.69
N ALA A 94 2.54 -3.96 -8.46
CA ALA A 94 3.41 -4.70 -7.54
C ALA A 94 3.28 -6.21 -7.75
N THR A 95 2.06 -6.67 -8.02
CA THR A 95 1.71 -8.02 -8.49
C THR A 95 0.54 -7.90 -9.48
N GLU A 96 0.01 -9.02 -9.97
CA GLU A 96 -1.18 -9.02 -10.83
C GLU A 96 -2.45 -8.49 -10.13
N TYR A 97 -2.48 -8.47 -8.80
CA TYR A 97 -3.65 -8.13 -7.98
C TYR A 97 -3.37 -7.02 -6.95
N ALA A 98 -2.13 -6.53 -6.86
CA ALA A 98 -1.70 -5.50 -5.92
C ALA A 98 -0.96 -4.37 -6.64
N PHE A 99 -1.27 -3.14 -6.25
CA PHE A 99 -0.87 -1.93 -6.93
C PHE A 99 -0.27 -0.93 -5.96
N ARG A 100 0.64 -0.11 -6.46
CA ARG A 100 1.29 0.98 -5.75
C ARG A 100 1.12 2.26 -6.55
N TYR A 101 0.34 3.18 -6.02
CA TYR A 101 0.10 4.48 -6.64
C TYR A 101 0.74 5.59 -5.84
N ARG A 102 1.25 6.59 -6.55
CA ARG A 102 1.51 7.91 -5.98
C ARG A 102 0.31 8.80 -6.28
N VAL A 103 -0.37 9.31 -5.26
CA VAL A 103 -1.57 10.13 -5.42
C VAL A 103 -1.36 11.52 -4.82
N ARG A 104 -1.95 12.54 -5.45
CA ARG A 104 -1.89 13.93 -4.99
C ARG A 104 -3.28 14.46 -4.76
N PHE A 105 -3.56 14.96 -3.56
CA PHE A 105 -4.82 15.63 -3.25
C PHE A 105 -4.78 17.09 -3.69
N SER A 106 -5.89 17.56 -4.27
CA SER A 106 -6.03 18.98 -4.64
C SER A 106 -5.98 19.86 -3.38
N ASN A 107 -5.24 20.98 -3.42
CA ASN A 107 -5.20 22.03 -2.40
C ASN A 107 -4.82 21.60 -0.96
N GLY A 108 -3.86 20.70 -0.77
CA GLY A 108 -3.33 20.38 0.58
C GLY A 108 -4.40 19.83 1.55
N ASP A 109 -5.49 19.30 0.99
CA ASP A 109 -6.75 19.04 1.69
C ASP A 109 -6.79 17.67 2.38
N ALA A 110 -5.66 16.97 2.41
CA ALA A 110 -5.50 15.68 3.07
C ALA A 110 -5.26 15.90 4.57
N ASN A 111 -6.36 15.96 5.34
CA ASN A 111 -6.31 15.80 6.79
C ASN A 111 -6.62 14.34 7.17
N GLN A 112 -6.36 13.99 8.44
CA GLN A 112 -6.53 12.61 8.92
C GLN A 112 -7.95 12.07 8.70
N ASP A 113 -8.99 12.88 8.92
CA ASP A 113 -10.37 12.47 8.74
C ASP A 113 -10.73 12.23 7.26
N LYS A 114 -10.22 13.06 6.35
CA LYS A 114 -10.41 12.90 4.90
C LYS A 114 -9.65 11.70 4.37
N LEU A 115 -8.41 11.49 4.82
CA LEU A 115 -7.64 10.29 4.48
C LEU A 115 -8.33 9.02 4.97
N LYS A 116 -8.91 9.04 6.18
CA LYS A 116 -9.70 7.92 6.67
C LYS A 116 -10.92 7.66 5.79
N ARG A 117 -11.70 8.68 5.47
CA ARG A 117 -12.87 8.53 4.58
C ARG A 117 -12.50 8.06 3.18
N PHE A 118 -11.37 8.52 2.67
CA PHE A 118 -10.81 8.07 1.40
C PHE A 118 -10.44 6.60 1.46
N ALA A 119 -9.78 6.15 2.53
CA ALA A 119 -9.45 4.74 2.76
C ALA A 119 -10.72 3.87 2.86
N ASP A 120 -11.66 4.25 3.74
CA ASP A 120 -12.95 3.57 3.89
C ASP A 120 -13.70 3.49 2.54
N TYR A 121 -13.62 4.54 1.71
CA TYR A 121 -14.22 4.57 0.38
C TYR A 121 -13.51 3.71 -0.64
N ILE A 122 -12.21 3.41 -0.50
CA ILE A 122 -11.56 2.44 -1.39
C ILE A 122 -11.86 1.01 -0.94
N GLU A 123 -11.81 0.74 0.36
CA GLU A 123 -12.02 -0.60 0.95
C GLU A 123 -13.47 -1.08 0.88
N ASP A 124 -14.43 -0.19 0.63
CA ASP A 124 -15.82 -0.57 0.30
C ASP A 124 -15.95 -1.31 -1.05
N ILE A 125 -14.92 -1.29 -1.91
CA ILE A 125 -14.88 -2.13 -3.11
C ILE A 125 -14.61 -3.58 -2.68
N GLU A 126 -15.45 -4.52 -3.11
CA GLU A 126 -15.25 -5.94 -2.82
C GLU A 126 -13.84 -6.41 -3.24
N GLY A 127 -13.13 -7.03 -2.30
CA GLY A 127 -11.76 -7.53 -2.49
C GLY A 127 -10.67 -6.45 -2.42
N ALA A 128 -11.03 -5.17 -2.27
CA ALA A 128 -10.04 -4.10 -2.12
C ALA A 128 -9.60 -3.92 -0.67
N GLU A 129 -8.29 -3.88 -0.43
CA GLU A 129 -7.70 -3.65 0.89
C GLU A 129 -6.47 -2.76 0.74
N ILE A 130 -6.33 -1.74 1.60
CA ILE A 130 -5.14 -0.89 1.66
C ILE A 130 -4.08 -1.57 2.55
N LEU A 131 -2.82 -1.58 2.09
CA LEU A 131 -1.69 -2.29 2.70
C LEU A 131 -0.73 -1.40 3.49
#